data_AF-A0AAV5THJ4-F1
#
_entry.id   AF-A0AAV5THJ4-F1
#
_cell.length_a   1.000
_cell.length_b   1.000
_cell.length_c   1.000
_cell.angle_alpha   90.00
_cell.angle_beta   90.00
_cell.angle_gamma   90.00
#
_symmetry.space_group_name_H-M   'P 1'
#
loop_
_entity.id
_entity.type
_entity.pdbx_description
1 polymer ?
#
loop_
_entity_poly.entity_id
_entity_poly.type
_entity_poly.pdbx_seq_one_letter_code
_entity_poly.pdbx_strand_id
1 'polypeptide(L)'
;MYSGFGVEGQNFPVKAGYNGVPEWPAGYIPIPVHTVPYDTDFVGNPNAKCDRQDQLYDLVKASTEYQNYINDPQISQILEYLSDETCTNVTIENIYDLHDPLFCQSIHIDELNQTGANIADFYPWYYTGDIPAWTDWIIDMYEQFTDGTANPDGANGIDVSVEIPKIRAGDTLKLHVSNVHGVLNCRDNMDADACRNFYKQLKYYALSAHDDTLAAFLTILGVKKYII
;
A
#
# COMPACT_ATOMS: atom_id res chain seq x y z
N MET A 1 -20.23 -8.03 -15.28
CA MET A 1 -20.55 -7.80 -13.86
C MET A 1 -19.99 -6.45 -13.40
N TYR A 2 -20.68 -5.35 -13.69
CA TYR A 2 -20.39 -4.03 -13.08
C TYR A 2 -21.71 -3.27 -12.88
N SER A 3 -22.68 -3.95 -12.27
CA SER A 3 -23.91 -3.35 -11.75
C SER A 3 -23.84 -3.52 -10.24
N GLY A 4 -23.47 -2.47 -9.51
CA GLY A 4 -23.66 -2.45 -8.05
C GLY A 4 -22.46 -2.12 -7.14
N PHE A 5 -21.30 -1.71 -7.65
CA PHE A 5 -20.14 -1.35 -6.78
C PHE A 5 -19.87 0.14 -6.63
N GLY A 6 -20.77 1.01 -7.10
CA GLY A 6 -20.77 2.41 -6.69
C GLY A 6 -21.93 2.61 -5.73
N VAL A 7 -21.66 2.86 -4.45
CA VAL A 7 -22.63 3.60 -3.65
C VAL A 7 -22.73 4.96 -4.34
N GLU A 8 -23.90 5.34 -4.86
CA GLU A 8 -24.17 6.73 -5.20
C GLU A 8 -23.77 7.53 -3.95
N GLY A 9 -22.76 8.39 -4.06
CA GLY A 9 -22.28 9.15 -2.91
C GLY A 9 -23.47 9.84 -2.27
N GLN A 10 -23.84 9.46 -1.04
CA GLN A 10 -24.94 10.09 -0.31
C GLN A 10 -24.67 11.59 -0.05
N ASN A 11 -23.43 12.01 -0.29
CA ASN A 11 -22.92 13.38 -0.22
C ASN A 11 -22.66 13.96 -1.62
N PHE A 12 -23.53 13.73 -2.60
CA PHE A 12 -23.51 14.63 -3.75
C PHE A 12 -23.69 16.05 -3.21
N PRO A 13 -22.82 17.01 -3.59
CA PRO A 13 -23.00 18.39 -3.22
C PRO A 13 -24.38 18.80 -3.73
N VAL A 14 -25.32 18.99 -2.80
CA VAL A 14 -26.64 19.55 -3.11
C VAL A 14 -26.35 20.86 -3.83
N LYS A 15 -27.03 21.10 -4.95
CA LYS A 15 -26.83 22.34 -5.72
C LYS A 15 -26.86 23.51 -4.73
N ALA A 16 -25.79 24.29 -4.70
CA ALA A 16 -25.67 25.48 -3.87
C ALA A 16 -26.98 26.30 -3.93
N GLY A 17 -27.59 26.59 -2.77
CA GLY A 17 -28.90 27.25 -2.67
C GLY A 17 -30.14 26.34 -2.64
N TYR A 18 -30.01 25.01 -2.81
CA TYR A 18 -31.10 24.06 -2.61
C TYR A 18 -31.28 23.76 -1.11
N ASN A 19 -32.49 23.95 -0.57
CA ASN A 19 -32.84 23.75 0.85
C ASN A 19 -31.97 24.53 1.86
N GLY A 20 -31.47 25.72 1.49
CA GLY A 20 -30.73 26.59 2.41
C GLY A 20 -29.29 26.16 2.70
N VAL A 21 -28.74 25.21 1.93
CA VAL A 21 -27.31 24.87 2.00
C VAL A 21 -26.49 26.04 1.43
N PRO A 22 -25.49 26.57 2.18
CA PRO A 22 -24.62 27.65 1.73
C PRO A 22 -23.92 27.32 0.40
N GLU A 23 -23.63 28.35 -0.39
CA GLU A 23 -22.83 28.17 -1.60
C GLU A 23 -21.39 27.74 -1.26
N TRP A 24 -20.76 27.02 -2.19
CA TRP A 24 -19.35 26.68 -2.07
C TRP A 24 -18.48 27.95 -2.06
N PRO A 25 -17.35 27.96 -1.32
CA PRO A 25 -16.43 29.09 -1.33
C PRO A 25 -15.99 29.45 -2.75
N ALA A 26 -15.81 30.74 -3.01
CA ALA A 26 -15.34 31.22 -4.31
C ALA A 26 -14.01 30.53 -4.69
N GLY A 27 -13.96 29.94 -5.88
CA GLY A 27 -12.79 29.21 -6.38
C GLY A 27 -12.73 27.73 -6.00
N TYR A 28 -13.65 27.23 -5.16
CA TYR A 28 -13.75 25.80 -4.87
C TYR A 28 -14.60 25.07 -5.92
N ILE A 29 -14.07 23.97 -6.45
CA ILE A 29 -14.78 23.08 -7.38
C ILE A 29 -14.89 21.71 -6.72
N PRO A 30 -16.08 21.25 -6.31
CA PRO A 30 -16.23 19.92 -5.74
C PRO A 30 -16.00 18.86 -6.83
N ILE A 31 -15.06 17.94 -6.58
CA ILE A 31 -14.81 16.77 -7.43
C ILE A 31 -15.18 15.54 -6.60
N PRO A 32 -16.05 14.65 -7.12
CA PRO A 32 -16.42 13.46 -6.38
C PRO A 32 -15.23 12.51 -6.20
N VAL A 33 -15.02 12.05 -4.98
CA VAL A 33 -14.07 10.97 -4.64
C VAL A 33 -14.88 9.76 -4.25
N HIS A 34 -14.76 8.69 -5.04
CA HIS A 34 -15.43 7.42 -4.77
C HIS A 34 -14.55 6.56 -3.88
N THR A 35 -15.18 5.83 -2.95
CA THR A 35 -14.49 4.91 -2.05
C THR A 35 -15.40 3.72 -1.74
N VAL A 36 -14.81 2.67 -1.17
CA VAL A 36 -15.48 1.46 -0.70
C VAL A 36 -14.94 1.13 0.70
N PRO A 37 -15.63 0.28 1.49
CA PRO A 37 -15.12 -0.13 2.80
C PRO A 37 -13.78 -0.86 2.69
N TYR A 38 -12.86 -0.58 3.63
CA TYR A 38 -11.47 -1.05 3.65
C TYR A 38 -11.32 -2.57 3.44
N ASP A 39 -12.08 -3.39 4.18
CA ASP A 39 -12.03 -4.86 4.09
C ASP A 39 -12.48 -5.42 2.74
N THR A 40 -13.14 -4.59 1.93
CA THR A 40 -13.68 -4.94 0.61
C THR A 40 -13.07 -4.12 -0.53
N ASP A 41 -12.02 -3.36 -0.25
CA ASP A 41 -11.28 -2.60 -1.26
C ASP A 41 -10.23 -3.46 -1.95
N PHE A 42 -10.67 -4.39 -2.81
CA PHE A 42 -9.76 -5.28 -3.55
C PHE A 42 -8.91 -4.56 -4.61
N VAL A 43 -9.05 -3.24 -4.78
CA VAL A 43 -8.32 -2.44 -5.78
C VAL A 43 -7.26 -1.56 -5.14
N GLY A 44 -7.64 -0.85 -4.08
CA GLY A 44 -6.81 0.12 -3.38
C GLY A 44 -6.20 -0.39 -2.08
N ASN A 45 -6.57 -1.59 -1.62
CA ASN A 45 -6.00 -2.22 -0.43
C ASN A 45 -5.42 -3.61 -0.79
N PRO A 46 -4.08 -3.77 -0.88
CA PRO A 46 -3.46 -5.05 -1.17
C PRO A 46 -3.57 -6.07 -0.01
N ASN A 47 -4.05 -5.62 1.15
CA ASN A 47 -4.32 -6.42 2.34
C ASN A 47 -5.83 -6.59 2.58
N ALA A 48 -6.67 -6.34 1.57
CA ALA A 48 -8.09 -6.63 1.63
C ALA A 48 -8.33 -8.12 1.94
N LYS A 49 -9.41 -8.43 2.67
CA LYS A 49 -9.63 -9.77 3.22
C LYS A 49 -9.59 -10.86 2.15
N CYS A 50 -8.61 -11.76 2.27
CA CYS A 50 -8.40 -12.85 1.34
C CYS A 50 -7.81 -14.09 2.05
N ASP A 51 -8.63 -15.11 2.30
CA ASP A 51 -8.19 -16.34 3.00
C ASP A 51 -7.00 -17.02 2.28
N ARG A 52 -6.86 -16.83 0.96
CA ARG A 52 -5.73 -17.36 0.20
C ARG A 52 -4.43 -16.60 0.49
N GLN A 53 -4.51 -15.31 0.81
CA GLN A 53 -3.36 -14.51 1.21
C GLN A 53 -2.75 -15.04 2.51
N ASP A 54 -3.59 -15.29 3.52
CA ASP A 54 -3.15 -15.85 4.79
C ASP A 54 -2.45 -17.21 4.59
N GLN A 55 -3.04 -18.09 3.76
CA GLN A 55 -2.42 -19.37 3.42
C GLN A 55 -1.05 -19.23 2.74
N LEU A 56 -0.89 -18.25 1.84
CA LEU A 56 0.37 -18.02 1.15
C LEU A 56 1.42 -17.43 2.10
N TYR A 57 1.01 -16.55 3.02
CA TYR A 57 1.88 -16.02 4.05
C TYR A 57 2.32 -17.10 5.02
N ASP A 58 1.45 -18.02 5.43
CA ASP A 58 1.83 -19.17 6.26
C ASP A 58 2.86 -20.07 5.55
N LEU A 59 2.72 -20.28 4.24
CA LEU A 59 3.70 -21.02 3.42
C LEU A 59 5.05 -20.29 3.36
N VAL A 60 5.04 -18.96 3.17
CA VAL A 60 6.24 -18.12 3.19
C VAL A 60 6.89 -18.20 4.57
N LYS A 61 6.14 -18.05 5.67
CA LYS A 61 6.68 -18.13 7.03
C LYS A 61 7.30 -19.50 7.34
N ALA A 62 6.77 -20.57 6.75
CA ALA A 62 7.34 -21.91 6.88
C ALA A 62 8.54 -22.19 5.94
N SER A 63 8.85 -21.29 5.02
CA SER A 63 9.94 -21.46 4.04
C SER A 63 11.33 -21.40 4.67
N THR A 64 12.32 -22.03 4.02
CA THR A 64 13.71 -22.00 4.48
C THR A 64 14.28 -20.59 4.42
N GLU A 65 13.92 -19.82 3.40
CA GLU A 65 14.37 -18.45 3.20
C GLU A 65 13.90 -17.54 4.34
N TYR A 66 12.62 -17.62 4.69
CA TYR A 66 12.08 -16.85 5.81
C TYR A 66 12.67 -17.30 7.14
N GLN A 67 12.76 -18.62 7.38
CA GLN A 67 13.35 -19.14 8.60
C GLN A 67 14.82 -18.76 8.75
N ASN A 68 15.61 -18.75 7.67
CA ASN A 68 17.00 -18.29 7.73
C ASN A 68 17.08 -16.80 8.04
N TYR A 69 16.19 -15.99 7.46
CA TYR A 69 16.11 -14.56 7.73
C TYR A 69 15.76 -14.28 9.20
N ILE A 70 14.67 -14.84 9.74
CA ILE A 70 14.26 -14.54 11.12
C ILE A 70 15.25 -15.03 12.18
N ASN A 71 16.02 -16.08 11.86
CA ASN A 71 17.02 -16.65 12.75
C ASN A 71 18.43 -16.06 12.54
N ASP A 72 18.57 -15.04 11.70
CA ASP A 72 19.85 -14.35 11.52
C ASP A 72 20.27 -13.69 12.86
N PRO A 73 21.49 -13.95 13.35
CA PRO A 73 21.95 -13.40 14.62
C PRO A 73 21.94 -11.88 14.67
N GLN A 74 22.22 -11.20 13.55
CA GLN A 74 22.25 -9.75 13.49
C GLN A 74 20.84 -9.18 13.58
N ILE A 75 19.88 -9.74 12.83
CA ILE A 75 18.47 -9.35 12.90
C ILE A 75 17.94 -9.55 14.32
N SER A 76 18.22 -10.72 14.91
CA SER A 76 17.80 -11.03 16.27
C SER A 76 18.33 -10.02 17.29
N GLN A 77 19.62 -9.64 17.17
CA GLN A 77 20.24 -8.65 18.06
C GLN A 77 19.63 -7.26 17.92
N ILE A 78 19.29 -6.83 16.70
CA ILE A 78 18.65 -5.53 16.45
C ILE A 78 17.25 -5.51 17.04
N LEU A 79 16.44 -6.57 16.81
CA LEU A 79 15.09 -6.66 17.35
C LEU A 79 15.10 -6.72 18.88
N GLU A 80 16.05 -7.44 19.48
CA GLU A 80 16.25 -7.48 20.93
C GLU A 80 16.63 -6.10 21.47
N TYR A 81 17.58 -5.41 20.83
CA TYR A 81 17.96 -4.04 21.18
C TYR A 81 16.77 -3.07 21.14
N LEU A 82 15.99 -3.08 20.05
CA LEU A 82 14.80 -2.24 19.92
C LEU A 82 13.73 -2.61 20.95
N SER A 83 13.59 -3.89 21.29
CA SER A 83 12.65 -4.34 22.31
C SER A 83 13.01 -3.83 23.70
N ASP A 84 14.30 -3.88 24.03
CA ASP A 84 14.82 -3.42 25.32
C ASP A 84 14.66 -1.89 25.47
N GLU A 85 15.01 -1.12 24.44
CA GLU A 85 14.92 0.35 24.47
C GLU A 85 13.46 0.84 24.50
N THR A 86 12.53 0.13 23.84
CA THR A 86 11.11 0.50 23.80
C THR A 86 10.29 -0.09 24.94
N CYS A 87 10.84 -1.07 25.68
CA CYS A 87 10.10 -1.88 26.65
C CYS A 87 8.87 -2.59 26.04
N THR A 88 8.90 -2.90 24.75
CA THR A 88 7.85 -3.62 24.02
C THR A 88 8.44 -4.75 23.19
N ASN A 89 7.66 -5.77 22.85
CA ASN A 89 8.16 -6.86 22.03
C ASN A 89 8.20 -6.43 20.55
N VAL A 90 9.37 -6.00 20.08
CA VAL A 90 9.63 -5.63 18.68
C VAL A 90 10.02 -6.87 17.90
N THR A 91 9.34 -7.08 16.78
CA THR A 91 9.48 -8.23 15.87
C THR A 91 9.49 -7.71 14.45
N ILE A 92 9.91 -8.53 13.49
CA ILE A 92 9.84 -8.15 12.07
C ILE A 92 8.41 -7.84 11.59
N GLU A 93 7.38 -8.34 12.27
CA GLU A 93 5.97 -8.13 11.88
C GLU A 93 5.41 -6.78 12.35
N ASN A 94 5.98 -6.19 13.41
CA ASN A 94 5.49 -4.94 14.02
C ASN A 94 6.55 -3.83 14.13
N ILE A 95 7.78 -4.05 13.64
CA ILE A 95 8.85 -3.04 13.63
C ILE A 95 8.47 -1.78 12.86
N TYR A 96 7.59 -1.89 11.86
CA TYR A 96 7.04 -0.74 11.14
C TYR A 96 6.28 0.23 12.06
N ASP A 97 5.55 -0.30 13.05
CA ASP A 97 4.79 0.52 14.02
C ASP A 97 5.72 1.35 14.93
N LEU A 98 6.99 0.96 15.05
CA LEU A 98 8.03 1.75 15.70
C LEU A 98 8.69 2.73 14.72
N HIS A 99 9.05 2.23 13.54
CA HIS A 99 9.80 2.97 12.53
C HIS A 99 9.03 4.18 12.00
N ASP A 100 7.79 3.99 11.55
CA ASP A 100 7.03 5.04 10.84
C ASP A 100 6.78 6.29 11.72
N PRO A 101 6.36 6.18 12.99
CA PRO A 101 6.22 7.35 13.86
C PRO A 101 7.55 8.08 14.13
N LEU A 102 8.67 7.35 14.25
CA LEU A 102 9.99 7.96 14.44
C LEU A 102 10.43 8.69 13.17
N PHE A 103 10.28 8.06 12.01
CA PHE A 103 10.56 8.66 10.72
C PHE A 103 9.74 9.94 10.51
N CYS A 104 8.43 9.89 10.76
CA CYS A 104 7.55 11.05 10.70
C CYS A 104 7.98 12.18 11.65
N GLN A 105 8.36 11.86 12.89
CA GLN A 105 8.89 12.87 13.82
C GLN A 105 10.21 13.48 13.32
N SER A 106 11.08 12.68 12.70
CA SER A 106 12.37 13.17 12.19
C SER A 106 12.21 14.19 11.06
N ILE A 107 11.22 14.00 10.18
CA ILE A 107 10.98 14.92 9.05
C ILE A 107 10.25 16.21 9.48
N HIS A 108 9.54 16.19 10.61
CA HIS A 108 8.79 17.33 11.14
C HIS A 108 9.44 18.00 12.37
N ILE A 109 10.64 17.56 12.78
CA ILE A 109 11.27 18.03 14.01
C ILE A 109 11.51 19.55 14.03
N ASP A 110 11.83 20.13 12.87
CA ASP A 110 12.06 21.57 12.72
C ASP A 110 10.75 22.38 12.85
N GLU A 111 9.64 21.85 12.34
CA GLU A 111 8.32 22.49 12.42
C GLU A 111 7.78 22.49 13.85
N LEU A 112 8.04 21.39 14.58
CA LEU A 112 7.61 21.23 15.95
C LEU A 112 8.42 22.10 16.91
N ASN A 113 9.70 22.30 16.64
CA ASN A 113 10.58 22.91 17.62
C ASN A 113 10.97 24.36 17.34
N GLN A 114 10.99 24.92 16.12
CA GLN A 114 11.42 26.32 15.84
C GLN A 114 12.72 26.77 16.57
N THR A 115 13.51 25.84 17.11
CA THR A 115 14.59 26.09 18.08
C THR A 115 15.89 25.35 17.72
N GLY A 116 15.96 24.70 16.55
CA GLY A 116 17.12 23.93 16.11
C GLY A 116 17.31 22.60 16.83
N ALA A 117 16.21 21.96 17.26
CA ALA A 117 16.24 20.66 17.91
C ALA A 117 16.51 19.53 16.90
N ASN A 118 17.28 18.52 17.29
CA ASN A 118 17.57 17.35 16.45
C ASN A 118 16.78 16.13 16.96
N ILE A 119 16.30 15.26 16.06
CA ILE A 119 15.58 14.05 16.44
C ILE A 119 16.44 13.11 17.31
N ALA A 120 17.76 13.11 17.11
CA ALA A 120 18.71 12.35 17.91
C ALA A 120 18.81 12.84 19.36
N ASP A 121 18.37 14.07 19.66
CA ASP A 121 18.31 14.57 21.05
C ASP A 121 17.18 13.88 21.84
N PHE A 122 16.11 13.47 21.15
CA PHE A 122 14.95 12.80 21.75
C PHE A 122 15.09 11.27 21.76
N TYR A 123 15.65 10.72 20.68
CA TYR A 123 15.81 9.28 20.50
C TYR A 123 17.26 8.91 20.18
N PRO A 124 18.21 9.18 21.09
CA PRO A 124 19.62 8.90 20.84
C PRO A 124 19.87 7.41 20.62
N TRP A 125 19.11 6.53 21.28
CA TRP A 125 19.19 5.07 21.10
C TRP A 125 18.84 4.63 19.67
N TYR A 126 17.91 5.34 19.01
CA TYR A 126 17.48 5.00 17.65
C TYR A 126 18.36 5.66 16.58
N TYR A 127 18.70 6.94 16.75
CA TYR A 127 19.46 7.71 15.75
C TYR A 127 20.97 7.68 15.95
N THR A 128 21.49 6.77 16.78
CA THR A 128 22.94 6.53 16.91
C THR A 128 23.36 5.31 16.10
N GLY A 129 24.49 5.42 15.39
CA GLY A 129 25.04 4.31 14.61
C GLY A 129 24.16 3.96 13.42
N ASP A 130 24.05 2.66 13.14
CA ASP A 130 23.36 2.14 11.94
C ASP A 130 21.93 1.64 12.24
N ILE A 131 21.38 1.89 13.43
CA ILE A 131 20.06 1.38 13.84
C ILE A 131 18.93 1.76 12.88
N PRO A 132 18.83 3.01 12.37
CA PRO A 132 17.77 3.36 11.42
C PRO A 132 17.90 2.56 10.12
N ALA A 133 19.13 2.47 9.58
CA ALA A 133 19.39 1.74 8.34
C ALA A 133 19.12 0.23 8.48
N TRP A 134 19.41 -0.33 9.65
CA TRP A 134 19.05 -1.72 9.95
C TRP A 134 17.54 -1.93 10.08
N THR A 135 16.84 -0.98 10.69
CA THR A 135 15.37 -1.01 10.82
C THR A 135 14.72 -0.94 9.44
N ASP A 136 15.16 0.00 8.58
CA ASP A 136 14.75 0.10 7.17
C ASP A 136 14.97 -1.22 6.44
N TRP A 137 16.18 -1.78 6.53
CA TRP A 137 16.51 -3.03 5.84
C TRP A 137 15.67 -4.22 6.32
N ILE A 138 15.35 -4.28 7.62
CA ILE A 138 14.49 -5.33 8.16
C ILE A 138 13.07 -5.19 7.58
N ILE A 139 12.52 -3.97 7.56
CA ILE A 139 11.20 -3.68 7.00
C ILE A 139 11.17 -4.04 5.51
N ASP A 140 12.15 -3.57 4.73
CA ASP A 140 12.23 -3.81 3.29
C ASP A 140 12.26 -5.32 2.99
N MET A 141 13.09 -6.07 3.70
CA MET A 141 13.19 -7.52 3.50
C MET A 141 11.90 -8.24 3.91
N TYR A 142 11.27 -7.85 5.02
CA TYR A 142 9.97 -8.38 5.40
C TYR A 142 8.91 -8.10 4.33
N GLU A 143 8.89 -6.90 3.75
CA GLU A 143 8.00 -6.58 2.64
C GLU A 143 8.24 -7.47 1.43
N GLN A 144 9.51 -7.77 1.06
CA GLN A 144 9.80 -8.70 -0.03
C GLN A 144 9.24 -10.11 0.23
N PHE A 145 9.21 -10.56 1.48
CA PHE A 145 8.52 -11.81 1.85
C PHE A 145 7.00 -11.68 1.66
N THR A 146 6.39 -10.59 2.13
CA THR A 146 4.95 -10.36 1.96
C THR A 146 4.53 -10.11 0.51
N ASP A 147 5.45 -9.73 -0.36
CA ASP A 147 5.27 -9.57 -1.80
C ASP A 147 5.59 -10.85 -2.59
N GLY A 148 6.13 -11.87 -1.92
CA GLY A 148 6.52 -13.16 -2.51
C GLY A 148 7.84 -13.13 -3.28
N THR A 149 8.52 -11.99 -3.38
CA THR A 149 9.77 -11.81 -4.14
C THR A 149 11.00 -12.36 -3.41
N ALA A 150 10.94 -12.50 -2.09
CA ALA A 150 12.00 -13.14 -1.29
C ALA A 150 11.94 -14.68 -1.29
N ASN A 151 10.95 -15.30 -1.96
CA ASN A 151 10.83 -16.74 -2.17
C ASN A 151 10.73 -17.09 -3.67
N PRO A 152 11.78 -16.86 -4.46
CA PRO A 152 11.74 -17.04 -5.92
C PRO A 152 11.56 -18.49 -6.34
N ASP A 153 11.97 -19.46 -5.52
CA ASP A 153 11.81 -20.90 -5.78
C ASP A 153 10.42 -21.42 -5.35
N GLY A 154 9.57 -20.55 -4.82
CA GLY A 154 8.27 -20.90 -4.26
C GLY A 154 8.36 -21.46 -2.84
N ALA A 155 7.19 -21.84 -2.30
CA ALA A 155 7.06 -22.49 -1.00
C ALA A 155 6.10 -23.69 -1.12
N ASN A 156 6.55 -24.87 -0.70
CA ASN A 156 5.77 -26.12 -0.72
C ASN A 156 5.14 -26.44 -2.10
N GLY A 157 5.91 -26.24 -3.18
CA GLY A 157 5.45 -26.49 -4.56
C GLY A 157 4.50 -25.44 -5.14
N ILE A 158 4.28 -24.33 -4.43
CA ILE A 158 3.52 -23.17 -4.90
C ILE A 158 4.49 -22.05 -5.23
N ASP A 159 4.39 -21.50 -6.44
CA ASP A 159 5.14 -20.31 -6.85
C ASP A 159 4.53 -19.05 -6.23
N VAL A 160 4.94 -18.75 -4.99
CA VAL A 160 4.48 -17.59 -4.25
C VAL A 160 4.94 -16.27 -4.87
N SER A 161 6.04 -16.28 -5.63
CA SER A 161 6.54 -15.11 -6.36
C SER A 161 5.60 -14.66 -7.49
N VAL A 162 4.70 -15.55 -7.92
CA VAL A 162 3.66 -15.27 -8.91
C VAL A 162 2.29 -15.14 -8.25
N GLU A 163 1.96 -16.00 -7.27
CA GLU A 163 0.63 -16.02 -6.70
C GLU A 163 0.35 -14.84 -5.76
N ILE A 164 1.33 -14.45 -4.92
CA ILE A 164 1.18 -13.31 -4.01
C ILE A 164 0.96 -11.99 -4.77
N PRO A 165 1.78 -11.61 -5.77
CA PRO A 165 1.54 -10.37 -6.51
C PRO A 165 0.18 -10.36 -7.23
N LYS A 166 -0.28 -11.52 -7.73
CA LYS A 166 -1.60 -11.65 -8.36
C LYS A 166 -2.74 -11.34 -7.41
N ILE A 167 -2.69 -11.83 -6.16
CA ILE A 167 -3.78 -11.58 -5.21
C ILE A 167 -3.70 -10.17 -4.61
N ARG A 168 -2.50 -9.59 -4.45
CA ARG A 168 -2.32 -8.26 -3.87
C ARG A 168 -2.64 -7.12 -4.85
N ALA A 169 -2.30 -7.28 -6.14
CA ALA A 169 -2.42 -6.19 -7.13
C ALA A 169 -3.06 -6.60 -8.46
N GLY A 170 -3.59 -7.83 -8.56
CA GLY A 170 -4.23 -8.31 -9.78
C GLY A 170 -5.47 -7.51 -10.17
N ASP A 171 -6.30 -7.14 -9.19
CA ASP A 171 -7.48 -6.31 -9.43
C ASP A 171 -7.11 -4.86 -9.74
N THR A 172 -6.06 -4.31 -9.11
CA THR A 172 -5.46 -3.02 -9.48
C THR A 172 -4.99 -3.02 -10.93
N LEU A 173 -4.22 -4.04 -11.36
CA LEU A 173 -3.76 -4.18 -12.74
C LEU A 173 -4.93 -4.33 -13.71
N LYS A 174 -5.89 -5.19 -13.37
CA LYS A 174 -7.10 -5.41 -14.17
C LYS A 174 -7.92 -4.14 -14.35
N LEU A 175 -8.04 -3.30 -13.32
CA LEU A 175 -8.72 -2.01 -13.42
C LEU A 175 -8.04 -1.11 -14.45
N HIS A 176 -6.72 -0.94 -14.37
CA HIS A 176 -5.98 -0.08 -15.29
C HIS A 176 -6.06 -0.61 -16.74
N VAL A 177 -5.84 -1.91 -16.95
CA VAL A 177 -5.96 -2.55 -18.26
C VAL A 177 -7.38 -2.41 -18.82
N SER A 178 -8.40 -2.61 -17.98
CA SER A 178 -9.81 -2.48 -18.38
C SER A 178 -10.17 -1.05 -18.77
N ASN A 179 -9.62 -0.05 -18.09
CA ASN A 179 -9.82 1.36 -18.44
C ASN A 179 -9.19 1.70 -19.78
N VAL A 180 -7.95 1.25 -20.02
CA VAL A 180 -7.26 1.46 -21.30
C VAL A 180 -8.03 0.77 -22.44
N HIS A 181 -8.35 -0.52 -22.30
CA HIS A 181 -9.09 -1.26 -23.32
C HIS A 181 -10.48 -0.66 -23.55
N GLY A 182 -11.18 -0.21 -22.50
CA GLY A 182 -12.49 0.44 -22.62
C GLY A 182 -12.44 1.70 -23.48
N VAL A 183 -11.45 2.57 -23.25
CA VAL A 183 -11.24 3.79 -24.04
C VAL A 183 -10.87 3.46 -25.49
N LEU A 184 -9.98 2.49 -25.72
CA LEU A 184 -9.59 2.06 -27.06
C LEU A 184 -10.76 1.47 -27.85
N ASN A 185 -11.56 0.61 -27.23
CA ASN A 185 -12.75 0.04 -27.86
C ASN A 185 -13.75 1.13 -28.28
N CYS A 186 -13.95 2.14 -27.42
CA CYS A 186 -14.81 3.28 -27.75
C CYS A 186 -14.28 4.14 -28.88
N ARG A 187 -12.96 4.27 -29.00
CA ARG A 187 -12.32 5.00 -30.09
C ARG A 187 -12.51 4.27 -31.43
N ASP A 188 -12.38 2.95 -31.42
CA ASP A 188 -12.42 2.14 -32.64
C ASP A 188 -13.87 1.89 -33.11
N ASN A 189 -14.82 1.69 -32.18
CA ASN A 189 -16.25 1.59 -32.47
C ASN A 189 -17.12 2.14 -31.32
N MET A 190 -17.69 3.32 -31.51
CA MET A 190 -18.52 4.01 -30.51
C MET A 190 -19.86 3.32 -30.20
N ASP A 191 -20.31 2.43 -31.09
CA ASP A 191 -21.59 1.72 -31.01
C ASP A 191 -21.45 0.27 -30.50
N ALA A 192 -20.22 -0.20 -30.27
CA ALA A 192 -20.00 -1.53 -29.70
C ALA A 192 -20.49 -1.62 -28.24
N ASP A 193 -21.04 -2.77 -27.84
CA ASP A 193 -21.50 -3.01 -26.46
C ASP A 193 -20.39 -2.81 -25.40
N ALA A 194 -19.13 -3.06 -25.78
CA ALA A 194 -17.97 -2.81 -24.93
C ALA A 194 -17.70 -1.31 -24.68
N CYS A 195 -18.22 -0.42 -25.54
CA CYS A 195 -18.09 1.02 -25.42
C CYS A 195 -19.16 1.62 -24.48
N ARG A 196 -18.97 1.40 -23.17
CA ARG A 196 -19.84 1.96 -22.12
C ARG A 196 -19.71 3.48 -22.03
N ASN A 197 -20.78 4.16 -21.60
CA ASN A 197 -20.79 5.61 -21.40
C ASN A 197 -19.63 6.13 -20.55
N PHE A 198 -19.24 5.38 -19.52
CA PHE A 198 -18.07 5.68 -18.69
C PHE A 198 -16.80 5.88 -19.53
N TYR A 199 -16.51 4.96 -20.47
CA TYR A 199 -15.31 5.00 -21.29
C TYR A 199 -15.35 6.06 -22.41
N LYS A 200 -16.53 6.42 -22.90
CA LYS A 200 -16.69 7.44 -23.97
C LYS A 200 -16.08 8.79 -23.57
N GLN A 201 -16.15 9.13 -22.29
CA GLN A 201 -15.72 10.43 -21.76
C GLN A 201 -14.51 10.33 -20.82
N LEU A 202 -14.01 9.13 -20.53
CA LEU A 202 -12.88 8.93 -19.63
C LEU A 202 -11.61 9.50 -20.26
N LYS A 203 -11.02 10.51 -19.62
CA LYS A 203 -9.71 11.09 -19.99
C LYS A 203 -8.66 10.92 -18.91
N TYR A 204 -9.07 10.77 -17.67
CA TYR A 204 -8.20 10.63 -16.52
C TYR A 204 -8.89 9.75 -15.47
N TYR A 205 -8.12 8.88 -14.83
CA TYR A 205 -8.54 8.06 -13.72
C TYR A 205 -7.44 8.13 -12.66
N ALA A 206 -7.81 8.50 -11.44
CA ALA A 206 -6.89 8.55 -10.30
C ALA A 206 -7.31 7.50 -9.27
N LEU A 207 -6.32 6.80 -8.73
CA LEU A 207 -6.45 5.93 -7.57
C LEU A 207 -5.63 6.55 -6.44
N SER A 208 -6.30 7.05 -5.41
CA SER A 208 -5.64 7.49 -4.17
C SER A 208 -5.58 6.29 -3.24
N ALA A 209 -4.37 5.85 -2.91
CA ALA A 209 -4.12 4.65 -2.11
C ALA A 209 -2.85 4.84 -1.26
N HIS A 210 -2.23 3.74 -0.86
CA HIS A 210 -1.10 3.72 0.08
C HIS A 210 0.21 3.30 -0.61
N ASP A 211 1.30 3.42 0.13
CA ASP A 211 2.63 2.90 -0.22
C ASP A 211 2.59 1.40 -0.55
N ASP A 212 1.88 0.60 0.26
CA ASP A 212 1.69 -0.84 0.05
C ASP A 212 1.05 -1.17 -1.31
N THR A 213 0.17 -0.28 -1.79
CA THR A 213 -0.58 -0.43 -3.04
C THR A 213 0.34 -0.18 -4.21
N LEU A 214 1.18 0.85 -4.10
CA LEU A 214 2.21 1.14 -5.07
C LEU A 214 3.24 0.00 -5.10
N ALA A 215 3.73 -0.45 -3.94
CA ALA A 215 4.67 -1.56 -3.84
C ALA A 215 4.12 -2.83 -4.51
N ALA A 216 2.91 -3.26 -4.14
CA ALA A 216 2.26 -4.43 -4.73
C ALA A 216 2.04 -4.28 -6.25
N PHE A 217 1.65 -3.09 -6.72
CA PHE A 217 1.44 -2.81 -8.14
C PHE A 217 2.75 -2.83 -8.94
N LEU A 218 3.84 -2.31 -8.39
CA LEU A 218 5.16 -2.39 -9.03
C LEU A 218 5.71 -3.82 -9.00
N THR A 219 5.40 -4.60 -7.96
CA THR A 219 5.75 -6.02 -7.86
C THR A 219 5.09 -6.84 -8.96
N ILE A 220 3.76 -6.74 -9.15
CA ILE A 220 3.06 -7.51 -10.21
C ILE A 220 3.50 -7.11 -11.62
N LEU A 221 3.95 -5.86 -11.81
CA LEU A 221 4.53 -5.39 -13.07
C LEU A 221 5.99 -5.86 -13.29
N GLY A 222 6.62 -6.44 -12.27
CA GLY A 222 8.02 -6.89 -12.32
C GLY A 222 9.04 -5.75 -12.31
N VAL A 223 8.65 -4.56 -11.85
CA VAL A 223 9.48 -3.34 -11.88
C VAL A 223 9.84 -2.76 -10.52
N LYS A 224 9.33 -3.32 -9.41
CA LYS A 224 9.61 -2.86 -8.03
C LYS A 224 11.09 -2.53 -7.84
N LYS A 225 11.96 -3.52 -8.08
CA LYS A 225 13.43 -3.45 -7.94
C LYS A 225 14.18 -2.36 -8.73
N TYR A 226 13.51 -1.66 -9.65
CA TYR A 226 14.11 -0.58 -10.44
C TYR A 226 13.67 0.81 -9.98
N ILE A 227 12.71 0.89 -9.06
CA ILE A 227 12.03 2.13 -8.68
C ILE A 227 12.12 2.35 -7.18
N ILE A 228 11.90 1.29 -6.39
CA ILE A 228 11.97 1.27 -4.94
C ILE A 228 12.88 0.14 -4.48
#